data_AF-A0A841EAM2-F1
#
_entry.id   AF-A0A841EAM2-F1
#
_cell.length_a   1.000
_cell.length_b   1.000
_cell.length_c   1.000
_cell.angle_alpha   90.00
_cell.angle_beta   90.00
_cell.angle_gamma   90.00
#
_symmetry.space_group_name_H-M   'P 1'
#
loop_
_entity.id
_entity.type
_entity.pdbx_description
1 polymer ?
#
loop_
_entity_poly.entity_id
_entity_poly.type
_entity_poly.pdbx_seq_one_letter_code
_entity_poly.pdbx_strand_id
1 'polypeptide(L)'
;MVSIVGDVHYSGGGSLGYVLGVARTERIALAHGPRTLAELAVLTPETAWQRLSAGSGAKGRRLYDWALIEAEPTAEGHRWALIRRHRTTKELAFYRCYAPEPVALKRLVAVAGRRWTVEEGFQQSKGLAGLDEHQVRTWRSWYRWSLFAMWAYAFLAACAAIEQRQDPAADGMTALTCNEIAHLLNALFPRRPEIEHVLGWSVFRRSHQDSARRCHYRRQAAREP
;
A
#
# COMPACT_ATOMS: atom_id res chain seq x y z
N MET A 1 -4.71 5.53 7.71
CA MET A 1 -4.15 4.21 7.37
C MET A 1 -3.07 3.88 8.39
N VAL A 2 -3.29 2.85 9.21
CA VAL A 2 -2.38 2.39 10.29
C VAL A 2 -1.37 1.43 9.67
N SER A 3 -0.07 1.66 9.87
CA SER A 3 0.97 0.66 9.56
C SER A 3 1.37 -0.02 10.87
N ILE A 4 1.18 -1.33 10.96
CA ILE A 4 1.38 -2.11 12.18
C ILE A 4 2.85 -2.54 12.29
N VAL A 5 3.42 -2.44 13.49
CA VAL A 5 4.73 -3.01 13.83
C VAL A 5 4.47 -4.43 14.33
N GLY A 6 4.41 -5.40 13.41
CA GLY A 6 4.33 -6.82 13.77
C GLY A 6 5.71 -7.45 13.74
N ASP A 7 6.30 -7.73 14.90
CA ASP A 7 7.19 -8.88 15.04
C ASP A 7 6.38 -9.99 15.72
N VAL A 8 6.29 -11.13 15.05
CA VAL A 8 5.55 -12.30 15.50
C VAL A 8 6.33 -12.92 16.65
N HIS A 9 5.91 -12.70 17.89
CA HIS A 9 6.02 -13.62 19.04
C HIS A 9 4.84 -13.30 19.98
N TYR A 10 3.76 -14.09 19.88
CA TYR A 10 2.63 -14.02 20.80
C TYR A 10 2.91 -14.90 22.01
N SER A 11 3.25 -14.28 23.13
CA SER A 11 3.07 -14.85 24.47
C SER A 11 2.76 -13.70 25.44
N GLY A 12 1.49 -13.53 25.78
CA GLY A 12 0.99 -12.49 26.69
C GLY A 12 0.20 -11.40 25.94
N GLY A 13 -0.96 -11.01 26.47
CA GLY A 13 -1.89 -10.03 25.87
C GLY A 13 -1.37 -8.59 25.85
N GLY A 14 -0.20 -8.35 25.27
CA GLY A 14 0.37 -7.03 25.04
C GLY A 14 -0.32 -6.34 23.85
N SER A 15 -0.53 -5.04 23.96
CA SER A 15 -1.14 -4.26 22.88
C SER A 15 -0.16 -4.08 21.70
N LEU A 16 -0.71 -4.10 20.48
CA LEU A 16 0.07 -4.18 19.24
C LEU A 16 0.73 -2.84 18.89
N GLY A 17 2.04 -2.86 18.64
CA GLY A 17 2.79 -1.67 18.20
C GLY A 17 2.31 -1.14 16.86
N TYR A 18 2.29 0.19 16.69
CA TYR A 18 1.81 0.82 15.46
C TYR A 18 2.52 2.13 15.12
N VAL A 19 2.46 2.48 13.84
CA VAL A 19 2.77 3.81 13.29
C VAL A 19 1.57 4.26 12.46
N LEU A 20 0.87 5.27 12.93
CA LEU A 20 -0.36 5.77 12.31
C LEU A 20 -0.14 7.18 11.79
N GLY A 21 -0.34 7.39 10.48
CA GLY A 21 -0.38 8.73 9.92
C GLY A 21 -1.59 9.51 10.43
N VAL A 22 -1.36 10.71 10.93
CA VAL A 22 -2.36 11.56 11.59
C VAL A 22 -2.34 12.98 11.02
N ALA A 23 -3.39 13.75 11.33
CA ALA A 23 -3.45 15.15 10.94
C ALA A 23 -2.45 16.00 11.74
N ARG A 24 -2.03 17.13 11.16
CA ARG A 24 -1.15 18.11 11.83
C ARG A 24 -1.73 18.70 13.12
N THR A 25 -3.06 18.65 13.27
CA THR A 25 -3.83 19.14 14.43
C THR A 25 -3.95 18.11 15.54
N GLU A 26 -3.52 16.86 15.32
CA GLU A 26 -3.48 15.83 16.34
C GLU A 26 -2.66 16.31 17.54
N ARG A 27 -3.18 16.09 18.75
CA ARG A 27 -2.52 16.49 19.99
C ARG A 27 -1.85 15.30 20.64
N ILE A 28 -0.65 15.52 21.13
CA ILE A 28 0.09 14.52 21.92
C ILE A 28 0.35 15.10 23.31
N ALA A 29 0.09 14.28 24.33
CA ALA A 29 0.39 14.59 25.72
C ALA A 29 1.92 14.55 25.92
N LEU A 30 2.45 15.62 26.50
CA LEU A 30 3.86 15.84 26.79
C LEU A 30 3.94 16.35 28.23
N ALA A 31 5.10 16.18 28.87
CA ALA A 31 5.32 16.61 30.25
C ALA A 31 5.02 18.10 30.52
N HIS A 32 5.03 18.94 29.47
CA HIS A 32 4.74 20.38 29.55
C HIS A 32 3.35 20.74 28.98
N GLY A 33 2.45 19.77 29.00
CA GLY A 33 1.08 19.86 28.50
C GLY A 33 0.92 19.49 27.03
N PRO A 34 -0.32 19.21 26.59
CA PRO A 34 -0.59 18.74 25.24
C PRO A 34 -0.29 19.82 24.19
N ARG A 35 0.39 19.41 23.12
CA ARG A 35 0.72 20.25 21.95
C ARG A 35 0.23 19.58 20.67
N THR A 36 -0.05 20.39 19.66
CA THR A 36 -0.32 19.84 18.32
C THR A 36 0.98 19.38 17.66
N LEU A 37 0.89 18.41 16.76
CA LEU A 37 2.04 17.96 15.98
C LEU A 37 2.64 19.08 15.10
N ALA A 38 1.80 20.01 14.63
CA ALA A 38 2.26 21.20 13.92
C ALA A 38 3.13 22.12 14.79
N GLU A 39 2.71 22.40 16.02
CA GLU A 39 3.49 23.18 16.99
C GLU A 39 4.81 22.50 17.30
N LEU A 40 4.77 21.18 17.54
CA LEU A 40 5.96 20.38 17.79
C LEU A 40 6.98 20.48 16.65
N ALA A 41 6.54 20.43 15.39
CA ALA A 41 7.45 20.59 14.25
C ALA A 41 8.15 21.95 14.22
N VAL A 42 7.48 23.03 14.64
CA VAL A 42 8.08 24.38 14.71
C VAL A 42 9.08 24.46 15.86
N LEU A 43 8.76 23.85 17.00
CA LEU A 43 9.61 23.86 18.19
C LEU A 43 10.80 22.89 18.10
N THR A 44 10.81 21.99 17.13
CA THR A 44 11.87 21.00 16.96
C THR A 44 13.14 21.69 16.44
N PRO A 45 14.24 21.71 17.21
CA PRO A 45 15.49 22.33 16.76
C PRO A 45 16.08 21.57 15.57
N GLU A 46 16.82 22.27 14.71
CA GLU A 46 17.42 21.66 13.50
C GLU A 46 18.33 20.46 13.83
N THR A 47 18.98 20.45 15.00
CA THR A 47 19.84 19.36 15.47
C THR A 47 19.08 18.08 15.83
N ALA A 48 17.78 18.15 16.11
CA ALA A 48 16.95 16.99 16.45
C ALA A 48 16.50 16.20 15.21
N TRP A 49 16.71 16.74 14.00
CA TRP A 49 16.32 16.07 12.76
C TRP A 49 17.40 15.09 12.29
N GLN A 50 17.02 13.83 12.12
CA GLN A 50 17.90 12.76 11.66
C GLN A 50 17.54 12.35 10.22
N ARG A 51 18.56 12.25 9.37
CA ARG A 51 18.37 11.82 7.99
C ARG A 51 18.30 10.30 7.90
N LEU A 52 17.14 9.77 7.53
CA LEU A 52 16.91 8.33 7.42
C LEU A 52 16.09 7.98 6.17
N SER A 53 16.32 6.78 5.63
CA SER A 53 15.59 6.27 4.48
C SER A 53 14.29 5.60 4.89
N ALA A 54 13.17 5.99 4.29
CA ALA A 54 11.86 5.36 4.46
C ALA A 54 11.69 4.08 3.60
N GLY A 55 12.78 3.36 3.35
CA GLY A 55 12.85 2.27 2.38
C GLY A 55 13.44 2.67 1.00
N SER A 56 13.55 1.68 0.13
CA SER A 56 14.01 1.83 -1.26
C SER A 56 12.85 2.27 -2.15
N GLY A 57 13.11 3.14 -3.12
CA GLY A 57 12.17 3.50 -4.18
C GLY A 57 12.79 3.29 -5.56
N ALA A 58 11.98 3.48 -6.61
CA ALA A 58 12.39 3.29 -8.00
C ALA A 58 13.63 4.12 -8.43
N LYS A 59 13.90 5.25 -7.74
CA LYS A 59 15.07 6.11 -7.96
C LYS A 59 16.14 6.00 -6.87
N GLY A 60 16.13 4.91 -6.09
CA GLY A 60 17.01 4.70 -4.95
C GLY A 60 16.38 5.03 -3.60
N ARG A 61 17.20 5.24 -2.58
CA ARG A 61 16.78 5.43 -1.18
C ARG A 61 15.88 6.65 -1.01
N ARG A 62 14.71 6.47 -0.39
CA ARG A 62 13.78 7.58 -0.06
C ARG A 62 14.21 8.29 1.21
N LEU A 63 15.17 9.19 1.08
CA LEU A 63 15.74 9.95 2.20
C LEU A 63 14.84 11.12 2.61
N TYR A 64 14.46 11.14 3.89
CA TYR A 64 13.76 12.25 4.54
C TYR A 64 14.49 12.64 5.82
N ASP A 65 14.21 13.84 6.31
CA ASP A 65 14.62 14.24 7.65
C ASP A 65 13.50 13.87 8.62
N TRP A 66 13.85 13.25 9.74
CA TRP A 66 12.89 12.72 10.71
C TRP A 66 13.17 13.28 12.10
N ALA A 67 12.11 13.64 12.82
CA ALA A 67 12.18 14.00 14.23
C ALA A 67 11.30 13.05 15.04
N LEU A 68 11.84 12.57 16.17
CA LEU A 68 11.13 11.73 17.12
C LEU A 68 10.98 12.51 18.42
N ILE A 69 9.75 12.63 18.90
CA ILE A 69 9.44 13.32 20.14
C ILE A 69 8.70 12.34 21.03
N GLU A 70 9.24 12.09 22.21
CA GLU A 70 8.63 11.20 23.19
C GLU A 70 7.39 11.86 23.79
N ALA A 71 6.28 11.12 23.80
CA ALA A 71 5.08 11.52 24.50
C ALA A 71 5.20 11.19 25.99
N GLU A 72 4.25 11.64 26.81
CA GLU A 72 4.20 11.18 28.21
C GLU A 72 4.18 9.65 28.29
N PRO A 73 5.11 9.05 29.07
CA PRO A 73 5.13 7.62 29.29
C PRO A 73 3.82 7.16 29.92
N THR A 74 3.29 6.04 29.44
CA THR A 74 2.12 5.40 30.04
C THR A 74 2.54 4.05 30.62
N ALA A 75 1.84 3.59 31.67
CA ALA A 75 2.05 2.24 32.20
C ALA A 75 1.81 1.14 31.13
N GLU A 76 1.11 1.49 30.05
CA GLU A 76 0.79 0.60 28.93
C GLU A 76 1.88 0.51 27.87
N GLY A 77 2.99 1.26 27.98
CA GLY A 77 4.10 1.25 27.03
C GLY A 77 4.50 2.64 26.52
N HIS A 78 5.26 2.66 25.43
CA HIS A 78 5.92 3.86 24.93
C HIS A 78 5.15 4.47 23.75
N ARG A 79 5.05 5.80 23.75
CA ARG A 79 4.33 6.57 22.73
C ARG A 79 5.24 7.67 22.20
N TRP A 80 5.18 7.90 20.89
CA TRP A 80 5.96 8.96 20.25
C TRP A 80 5.15 9.71 19.21
N ALA A 81 5.51 10.98 19.02
CA ALA A 81 5.26 11.73 17.81
C ALA A 81 6.43 11.51 16.85
N LEU A 82 6.14 11.08 15.63
CA LEU A 82 7.13 10.99 14.56
C LEU A 82 6.77 11.99 13.46
N ILE A 83 7.72 12.84 13.12
CA ILE A 83 7.56 13.90 12.12
C ILE A 83 8.52 13.63 10.98
N ARG A 84 8.01 13.59 9.76
CA ARG A 84 8.79 13.47 8.53
C ARG A 84 8.81 14.81 7.82
N ARG A 85 9.99 15.26 7.38
CA ARG A 85 10.18 16.47 6.58
C ARG A 85 10.80 16.13 5.24
N HIS A 86 10.17 16.60 4.17
CA HIS A 86 10.73 16.52 2.82
C HIS A 86 11.93 17.45 2.71
N ARG A 87 13.04 16.94 2.14
CA ARG A 87 14.33 17.65 2.15
C ARG A 87 14.30 18.96 1.36
N THR A 88 13.70 18.92 0.16
CA THR A 88 13.61 20.05 -0.76
C THR A 88 12.38 20.93 -0.49
N THR A 89 11.18 20.36 -0.60
CA THR A 89 9.91 21.10 -0.44
C THR A 89 9.58 21.50 1.00
N LYS A 90 10.28 20.94 2.00
CA LYS A 90 10.01 21.12 3.44
C LYS A 90 8.61 20.69 3.88
N GLU A 91 7.87 19.97 3.03
CA GLU A 91 6.57 19.41 3.36
C GLU A 91 6.66 18.43 4.54
N LEU A 92 5.73 18.54 5.48
CA LEU A 92 5.69 17.74 6.70
C LEU A 92 4.62 16.66 6.63
N ALA A 93 4.94 15.48 7.15
CA ALA A 93 3.98 14.43 7.44
C ALA A 93 4.11 13.97 8.89
N PHE A 94 2.98 13.66 9.51
CA PHE A 94 2.88 13.46 10.95
C PHE A 94 2.37 12.06 11.27
N TYR A 95 2.95 11.45 12.29
CA TYR A 95 2.63 10.10 12.72
C TYR A 95 2.56 10.00 14.24
N ARG A 96 1.63 9.18 14.72
CA ARG A 96 1.56 8.72 16.11
C ARG A 96 2.10 7.29 16.18
N CYS A 97 3.01 7.05 17.10
CA CYS A 97 3.68 5.77 17.29
C CYS A 97 3.40 5.21 18.67
N TYR A 98 3.27 3.90 18.75
CA TYR A 98 3.19 3.16 20.01
C TYR A 98 3.94 1.83 19.89
N ALA A 99 4.60 1.42 20.97
CA ALA A 99 5.16 0.08 21.11
C ALA A 99 5.16 -0.33 22.61
N PRO A 100 5.00 -1.64 22.91
CA PRO A 100 5.08 -2.13 24.28
C PRO A 100 6.48 -1.93 24.89
N GLU A 101 7.53 -2.01 24.06
CA GLU A 101 8.92 -1.79 24.45
C GLU A 101 9.53 -0.60 23.68
N PRO A 102 10.61 0.02 24.19
CA PRO A 102 11.33 1.07 23.47
C PRO A 102 11.82 0.56 22.10
N VAL A 103 11.50 1.29 21.03
CA VAL A 103 11.95 0.96 19.67
C VAL A 103 12.79 2.08 19.08
N ALA A 104 13.84 1.71 18.34
CA ALA A 104 14.70 2.68 17.68
C ALA A 104 13.96 3.46 16.59
N LEU A 105 14.31 4.74 16.39
CA LEU A 105 13.78 5.59 15.32
C LEU A 105 13.81 4.91 13.95
N LYS A 106 14.92 4.23 13.62
CA LYS A 106 15.07 3.50 12.35
C LYS A 106 13.95 2.47 12.11
N ARG A 107 13.48 1.80 13.17
CA ARG A 107 12.37 0.83 13.09
C ARG A 107 11.04 1.54 12.82
N LEU A 108 10.77 2.64 13.53
CA LEU A 108 9.58 3.46 13.29
C LEU A 108 9.54 4.04 11.87
N VAL A 109 10.68 4.53 11.37
CA VAL A 109 10.84 5.01 9.98
C VAL A 109 10.59 3.90 8.97
N ALA A 110 11.13 2.70 9.22
CA ALA A 110 10.89 1.55 8.34
C ALA A 110 9.41 1.19 8.28
N VAL A 111 8.69 1.19 9.41
CA VAL A 111 7.24 0.92 9.44
C VAL A 111 6.44 2.05 8.79
N ALA A 112 6.81 3.31 9.02
CA ALA A 112 6.20 4.45 8.31
C ALA A 112 6.37 4.34 6.79
N GLY A 113 7.53 3.85 6.34
CA GLY A 113 7.85 3.61 4.93
C GLY A 113 7.01 2.52 4.26
N ARG A 114 6.56 1.50 5.00
CA ARG A 114 5.75 0.39 4.46
C ARG A 114 4.44 0.84 3.82
N ARG A 115 3.86 1.95 4.27
CA ARG A 115 2.66 2.54 3.65
C ARG A 115 2.85 2.75 2.15
N TRP A 116 4.03 3.18 1.73
CA TRP A 116 4.28 3.41 0.32
C TRP A 116 4.33 2.10 -0.48
N THR A 117 4.94 1.04 0.08
CA THR A 117 4.94 -0.28 -0.55
C THR A 117 3.52 -0.82 -0.78
N VAL A 118 2.60 -0.55 0.16
CA VAL A 118 1.19 -0.91 -0.01
C VAL A 118 0.56 -0.15 -1.17
N GLU A 119 0.76 1.16 -1.24
CA GLU A 119 0.23 2.00 -2.34
C GLU A 119 0.81 1.58 -3.70
N GLU A 120 2.12 1.34 -3.78
CA GLU A 120 2.77 0.80 -4.97
C GLU A 120 2.16 -0.54 -5.38
N GLY A 121 1.91 -1.44 -4.41
CA GLY A 121 1.28 -2.73 -4.70
C GLY A 121 -0.16 -2.60 -5.20
N PHE A 122 -0.93 -1.64 -4.66
CA PHE A 122 -2.25 -1.32 -5.20
C PHE A 122 -2.16 -0.79 -6.63
N GLN A 123 -1.22 0.11 -6.91
CA GLN A 123 -1.06 0.66 -8.26
C GLN A 123 -0.58 -0.39 -9.26
N GLN A 124 0.35 -1.27 -8.85
CA GLN A 124 0.82 -2.37 -9.70
C GLN A 124 -0.26 -3.43 -9.92
N SER A 125 -1.07 -3.76 -8.91
CA SER A 125 -2.16 -4.74 -9.09
C SER A 125 -3.24 -4.26 -10.07
N LYS A 126 -3.48 -2.95 -10.16
CA LYS A 126 -4.30 -2.37 -11.24
C LYS A 126 -3.66 -2.60 -12.60
N GLY A 127 -2.40 -2.15 -12.76
CA GLY A 127 -1.72 -2.20 -14.07
C GLY A 127 -1.36 -3.60 -14.56
N LEU A 128 -1.07 -4.54 -13.66
CA LEU A 128 -0.59 -5.90 -14.00
C LEU A 128 -1.65 -6.98 -13.88
N ALA A 129 -2.64 -6.79 -13.01
CA ALA A 129 -3.65 -7.81 -12.71
C ALA A 129 -5.09 -7.31 -12.94
N GLY A 130 -5.27 -6.11 -13.47
CA GLY A 130 -6.58 -5.55 -13.83
C GLY A 130 -7.50 -5.35 -12.64
N LEU A 131 -6.97 -5.04 -11.45
CA LEU A 131 -7.78 -4.90 -10.23
C LEU A 131 -8.95 -3.92 -10.39
N ASP A 132 -8.77 -2.87 -11.19
CA ASP A 132 -9.76 -1.82 -11.48
C ASP A 132 -10.53 -2.00 -12.79
N GLU A 133 -10.32 -3.10 -13.53
CA GLU A 133 -11.00 -3.35 -14.82
C GLU A 133 -12.40 -3.99 -14.67
N HIS A 134 -12.85 -4.26 -13.44
CA HIS A 134 -14.17 -4.85 -13.20
C HIS A 134 -15.30 -3.84 -13.33
N GLN A 135 -16.43 -4.25 -13.91
CA GLN A 135 -17.59 -3.38 -14.14
C GLN A 135 -18.58 -3.27 -12.95
N VAL A 136 -18.24 -3.85 -11.79
CA VAL A 136 -18.94 -3.78 -10.50
C VAL A 136 -20.47 -3.94 -10.58
N ARG A 137 -20.94 -4.97 -11.29
CA ARG A 137 -22.39 -5.18 -11.52
C ARG A 137 -23.11 -5.94 -10.39
N THR A 138 -22.41 -6.85 -9.72
CA THR A 138 -22.93 -7.61 -8.57
C THR A 138 -21.82 -7.86 -7.56
N TRP A 139 -22.18 -7.97 -6.28
CA TRP A 139 -21.24 -8.26 -5.20
C TRP A 139 -20.39 -9.51 -5.47
N ARG A 140 -21.03 -10.63 -5.82
CA ARG A 140 -20.33 -11.91 -6.07
C ARG A 140 -19.36 -11.83 -7.24
N SER A 141 -19.72 -11.11 -8.31
CA SER A 141 -18.83 -10.92 -9.46
C SER A 141 -17.63 -10.07 -9.09
N TRP A 142 -17.87 -8.94 -8.40
CA TRP A 142 -16.82 -8.05 -7.92
C TRP A 142 -15.86 -8.75 -6.96
N TYR A 143 -16.39 -9.45 -5.96
CA TYR A 143 -15.58 -10.17 -4.97
C TYR A 143 -14.66 -11.20 -5.63
N ARG A 144 -15.20 -12.03 -6.54
CA ARG A 144 -14.40 -13.04 -7.25
C ARG A 144 -13.32 -12.40 -8.11
N TRP A 145 -13.65 -11.32 -8.83
CA TRP A 145 -12.66 -10.61 -9.64
C TRP A 145 -11.54 -10.04 -8.79
N SER A 146 -11.88 -9.27 -7.76
CA SER A 146 -10.92 -8.64 -6.85
C SER A 146 -10.00 -9.70 -6.22
N LEU A 147 -10.58 -10.84 -5.80
CA LEU A 147 -9.80 -11.95 -5.27
C LEU A 147 -8.79 -12.48 -6.31
N PHE A 148 -9.22 -12.78 -7.53
CA PHE A 148 -8.31 -13.29 -8.57
C PHE A 148 -7.23 -12.27 -8.97
N ALA A 149 -7.59 -10.99 -9.11
CA ALA A 149 -6.64 -9.93 -9.42
C ALA A 149 -5.59 -9.77 -8.29
N MET A 150 -6.03 -9.77 -7.03
CA MET A 150 -5.13 -9.71 -5.88
C MET A 150 -4.22 -10.95 -5.80
N TRP A 151 -4.75 -12.15 -6.08
CA TRP A 151 -3.97 -13.39 -6.11
C TRP A 151 -2.93 -13.40 -7.25
N ALA A 152 -3.30 -12.95 -8.45
CA ALA A 152 -2.38 -12.84 -9.58
C ALA A 152 -1.24 -11.86 -9.28
N TYR A 153 -1.56 -10.70 -8.71
CA TYR A 153 -0.52 -9.76 -8.29
C TYR A 153 0.35 -10.31 -7.14
N ALA A 154 -0.25 -10.99 -6.15
CA ALA A 154 0.49 -11.62 -5.06
C ALA A 154 1.48 -12.69 -5.58
N PHE A 155 1.09 -13.46 -6.60
CA PHE A 155 1.97 -14.40 -7.28
C PHE A 155 3.17 -13.68 -7.91
N LEU A 156 2.96 -12.62 -8.69
CA LEU A 156 4.05 -11.83 -9.29
C LEU A 156 4.99 -11.23 -8.22
N ALA A 157 4.42 -10.68 -7.16
CA ALA A 157 5.18 -10.12 -6.05
C ALA A 157 6.00 -11.18 -5.29
N ALA A 158 5.46 -12.39 -5.14
CA ALA A 158 6.17 -13.51 -4.54
C ALA A 158 7.33 -13.97 -5.43
N CYS A 159 7.12 -14.11 -6.75
CA CYS A 159 8.19 -14.43 -7.69
C CYS A 159 9.31 -13.38 -7.65
N ALA A 160 8.98 -12.08 -7.70
CA ALA A 160 9.97 -11.01 -7.60
C ALA A 160 10.75 -11.06 -6.28
N ALA A 161 10.07 -11.32 -5.15
CA ALA A 161 10.71 -11.41 -3.85
C ALA A 161 11.58 -12.65 -3.68
N ILE A 162 11.20 -13.78 -4.29
CA ILE A 162 12.01 -15.02 -4.30
C ILE A 162 13.26 -14.79 -5.15
N GLU A 163 13.10 -14.26 -6.36
CA GLU A 163 14.22 -13.96 -7.26
C GLU A 163 15.24 -13.04 -6.58
N GLN A 164 14.77 -11.93 -6.01
CA GLN A 164 15.64 -10.96 -5.34
C GLN A 164 16.45 -11.56 -4.18
N ARG A 165 15.97 -12.66 -3.56
CA ARG A 165 16.68 -13.37 -2.49
C ARG A 165 17.67 -14.40 -3.03
N GLN A 166 17.38 -15.02 -4.17
CA GLN A 166 18.17 -16.12 -4.73
C GLN A 166 19.26 -15.62 -5.68
N ASP A 167 18.95 -14.65 -6.51
CA ASP A 167 19.86 -14.06 -7.49
C ASP A 167 19.84 -12.52 -7.34
N PRO A 168 20.63 -11.98 -6.40
CA PRO A 168 20.79 -10.53 -6.31
C PRO A 168 21.42 -10.06 -7.62
N ALA A 169 20.66 -9.25 -8.36
CA ALA A 169 20.95 -8.85 -9.73
C ALA A 169 22.45 -8.71 -10.05
N ALA A 170 22.88 -9.40 -11.12
CA ALA A 170 24.24 -9.31 -11.65
C ALA A 170 24.67 -7.85 -11.87
N ASP A 171 25.99 -7.61 -11.81
CA ASP A 171 26.54 -6.26 -11.92
C ASP A 171 26.01 -5.52 -13.15
N GLY A 172 25.40 -4.36 -12.92
CA GLY A 172 24.81 -3.52 -13.97
C GLY A 172 23.35 -3.84 -14.34
N MET A 173 22.72 -4.86 -13.76
CA MET A 173 21.30 -5.17 -13.97
C MET A 173 20.45 -4.83 -12.74
N THR A 174 19.17 -4.50 -12.98
CA THR A 174 18.18 -4.38 -11.91
C THR A 174 17.54 -5.74 -11.70
N ALA A 175 17.21 -6.09 -10.44
CA ALA A 175 16.50 -7.33 -10.13
C ALA A 175 15.17 -7.42 -10.88
N LEU A 176 14.72 -8.65 -11.18
CA LEU A 176 13.45 -8.85 -11.86
C LEU A 176 12.31 -8.20 -11.06
N THR A 177 11.59 -7.31 -11.74
CA THR A 177 10.44 -6.61 -11.17
C THR A 177 9.16 -7.38 -11.46
N CYS A 178 8.07 -7.07 -10.75
CA CYS A 178 6.74 -7.62 -11.05
C CYS A 178 6.34 -7.39 -12.52
N ASN A 179 6.68 -6.21 -13.08
CA ASN A 179 6.41 -5.89 -14.49
C ASN A 179 7.16 -6.83 -15.43
N GLU A 180 8.46 -7.01 -15.20
CA GLU A 180 9.30 -7.86 -16.06
C GLU A 180 8.84 -9.31 -16.00
N ILE A 181 8.54 -9.82 -14.81
CA ILE A 181 8.00 -11.18 -14.63
C ILE A 181 6.67 -11.33 -15.36
N ALA A 182 5.76 -10.35 -15.25
CA ALA A 182 4.49 -10.37 -15.98
C ALA A 182 4.70 -10.36 -17.51
N HIS A 183 5.64 -9.55 -18.01
CA HIS A 183 6.00 -9.53 -19.42
C HIS A 183 6.54 -10.88 -19.90
N LEU A 184 7.49 -11.46 -19.17
CA LEU A 184 8.07 -12.77 -19.48
C LEU A 184 7.01 -13.88 -19.48
N LEU A 185 6.14 -13.93 -18.46
CA LEU A 185 5.07 -14.93 -18.40
C LEU A 185 4.12 -14.82 -19.59
N ASN A 186 3.71 -13.61 -19.96
CA ASN A 186 2.82 -13.39 -21.10
C ASN A 186 3.50 -13.76 -22.44
N ALA A 187 4.81 -13.51 -22.56
CA ALA A 187 5.57 -13.84 -23.77
C ALA A 187 5.86 -15.35 -23.90
N LEU A 188 6.21 -16.01 -22.79
CA LEU A 188 6.58 -17.43 -22.76
C LEU A 188 5.38 -18.37 -22.76
N PHE A 189 4.25 -17.93 -22.20
CA PHE A 189 3.01 -18.72 -22.10
C PHE A 189 1.83 -18.02 -22.78
N PRO A 190 1.90 -17.75 -24.10
CA PRO A 190 0.84 -17.06 -24.81
C PRO A 190 -0.44 -17.91 -24.78
N ARG A 191 -1.53 -17.32 -24.27
CA ARG A 191 -2.83 -17.99 -24.28
C ARG A 191 -3.42 -17.94 -25.70
N ARG A 192 -3.49 -19.09 -26.36
CA ARG A 192 -4.16 -19.24 -27.65
C ARG A 192 -5.53 -19.87 -27.43
N PRO A 193 -6.63 -19.10 -27.49
CA PRO A 193 -7.96 -19.66 -27.32
C PRO A 193 -8.28 -20.58 -28.51
N GLU A 194 -8.91 -21.72 -28.22
CA GLU A 194 -9.43 -22.63 -29.25
C GLU A 194 -10.54 -21.94 -30.07
N ILE A 195 -10.75 -22.40 -31.30
CA ILE A 195 -11.73 -21.81 -32.23
C ILE A 195 -13.13 -21.88 -31.62
N GLU A 196 -13.48 -22.99 -30.98
CA GLU A 196 -14.77 -23.17 -30.28
C GLU A 196 -14.96 -22.13 -29.19
N HIS A 197 -13.91 -21.82 -28.43
CA HIS A 197 -13.96 -20.79 -27.39
C HIS A 197 -14.21 -19.40 -27.99
N VAL A 198 -13.51 -19.05 -29.08
CA VAL A 198 -13.68 -17.77 -29.77
C VAL A 198 -15.10 -17.61 -30.32
N LEU A 199 -15.60 -18.64 -31.01
CA LEU A 199 -16.96 -18.64 -31.57
C LEU A 199 -18.02 -18.61 -30.46
N GLY A 200 -17.86 -19.43 -29.41
CA GLY A 200 -18.73 -19.44 -28.24
C GLY A 200 -18.80 -18.08 -27.55
N TRP A 201 -17.66 -17.40 -27.38
CA TRP A 201 -17.62 -16.07 -26.80
C TRP A 201 -18.29 -15.00 -27.68
N SER A 202 -18.21 -15.15 -29.00
CA SER A 202 -18.95 -14.31 -29.94
C SER A 202 -20.46 -14.48 -29.78
N VAL A 203 -20.96 -15.72 -29.67
CA VAL A 203 -22.38 -15.99 -29.45
C VAL A 203 -22.84 -15.42 -28.11
N PHE A 204 -22.11 -15.72 -27.04
CA PHE A 204 -22.42 -15.21 -25.70
C PHE A 204 -22.55 -13.69 -25.65
N ARG A 205 -21.57 -12.95 -26.20
CA ARG A 205 -21.59 -11.47 -26.20
C ARG A 205 -22.79 -10.91 -26.94
N ARG A 206 -23.11 -11.43 -28.13
CA ARG A 206 -24.26 -10.96 -28.91
C ARG A 206 -25.58 -11.21 -28.19
N SER A 207 -25.75 -12.40 -27.61
CA SER A 207 -26.95 -12.72 -26.82
C SER A 207 -27.07 -11.81 -25.59
N HIS A 208 -25.96 -11.49 -24.94
CA HIS A 208 -25.94 -10.58 -23.79
C HIS A 208 -26.24 -9.13 -24.20
N GLN A 209 -25.69 -8.66 -25.32
CA GLN A 209 -25.98 -7.34 -25.89
C GLN A 209 -27.46 -7.19 -26.27
N ASP A 210 -28.06 -8.19 -26.91
CA ASP A 210 -29.49 -8.17 -27.23
C ASP A 210 -30.35 -8.14 -25.96
N SER A 211 -29.97 -8.92 -24.94
CA SER A 211 -30.64 -8.90 -23.63
C SER A 211 -30.57 -7.52 -22.98
N ALA A 212 -29.39 -6.88 -22.98
CA ALA A 212 -29.20 -5.54 -22.44
C ALA A 212 -30.03 -4.50 -23.21
N ARG A 213 -30.07 -4.60 -24.54
CA ARG A 213 -30.87 -3.73 -25.42
C ARG A 213 -32.37 -3.85 -25.10
N ARG A 214 -32.90 -5.07 -24.98
CA ARG A 214 -34.31 -5.31 -24.59
C ARG A 214 -34.64 -4.70 -23.23
N CYS A 215 -33.77 -4.86 -22.23
CA CYS A 215 -33.96 -4.24 -20.93
C CYS A 215 -33.98 -2.71 -21.00
N HIS A 216 -33.11 -2.12 -21.83
CA HIS A 216 -33.08 -0.67 -22.05
C HIS A 216 -34.40 -0.17 -22.67
N TYR A 217 -34.90 -0.84 -23.71
CA TYR A 217 -36.18 -0.49 -24.34
C TYR A 217 -37.36 -0.63 -23.37
N ARG A 218 -37.43 -1.70 -22.58
CA ARG A 218 -38.48 -1.84 -21.54
C ARG A 218 -38.43 -0.70 -20.53
N ARG A 219 -37.23 -0.26 -20.13
CA ARG A 219 -37.06 0.86 -19.20
C ARG A 219 -37.45 2.19 -19.82
N GLN A 220 -37.19 2.41 -21.11
CA GLN A 220 -37.63 3.60 -21.84
C GLN A 220 -39.16 3.63 -21.97
N ALA A 221 -39.78 2.53 -22.41
CA ALA A 221 -41.22 2.41 -22.53
C ALA A 221 -41.97 2.56 -21.20
N ALA A 222 -41.34 2.26 -20.06
CA ALA A 222 -41.91 2.50 -18.73
C ALA A 222 -41.76 3.96 -18.23
N ARG A 223 -41.03 4.81 -18.97
CA ARG A 223 -40.73 6.21 -18.59
C ARG A 223 -41.38 7.23 -19.53
N GLU A 224 -41.73 6.83 -20.74
CA GLU A 224 -42.59 7.60 -21.64
C GLU A 224 -44.05 7.23 -21.33
N PRO A 225 -44.91 8.20 -20.92
CA PRO A 225 -46.31 7.95 -20.59
C PRO A 225 -47.15 7.57 -21.82
#